data_AF-A0A1J5N960-F1
#
_entry.id   AF-A0A1J5N960-F1
#
_cell.length_a   1.000
_cell.length_b   1.000
_cell.length_c   1.000
_cell.angle_alpha   90.00
_cell.angle_beta   90.00
_cell.angle_gamma   90.00
#
_symmetry.space_group_name_H-M   'P 1'
#
loop_
_entity.id
_entity.type
_entity.pdbx_description
1 polymer ?
#
loop_
_entity_poly.entity_id
_entity_poly.type
_entity_poly.pdbx_seq_one_letter_code
_entity_poly.pdbx_strand_id
1 'polypeptide(L)'
;MGTSFYLLDPVIVEFLRRLAWQRQRLQYHLYITTTALLEALQLRDRYTGQHSRQVAEYARRIAAGLGLSRNYQDSLYLAGLLHNVEKIGIDDGCLNKPGRLTAEEWQTIRRHPRLSYLVPGF
;
A
#
# COMPACT_ATOMS: atom_id res chain seq x y z
N MET A 1 18.97 34.00 40.25
CA MET A 1 19.52 32.82 39.56
C MET A 1 18.57 32.51 38.41
N GLY A 2 19.00 32.87 37.20
CA GLY A 2 18.13 33.08 36.05
C GLY A 2 17.64 31.81 35.38
N THR A 3 16.33 31.76 35.16
CA THR A 3 15.66 30.84 34.25
C THR A 3 16.05 31.15 32.81
N SER A 4 16.96 30.36 32.23
CA SER A 4 17.19 30.33 30.78
C SER A 4 16.96 28.91 30.29
N PHE A 5 15.73 28.62 29.93
CA PHE A 5 15.31 27.36 29.33
C PHE A 5 14.25 27.75 28.27
N TYR A 6 14.36 27.17 27.07
CA TYR A 6 13.37 27.17 25.97
C TYR A 6 13.35 28.29 24.91
N LEU A 7 14.51 28.70 24.37
CA LEU A 7 14.57 29.02 22.94
C LEU A 7 15.32 27.88 22.27
N LEU A 8 14.61 27.04 21.50
CA LEU A 8 15.27 26.12 20.58
C LEU A 8 16.16 26.97 19.68
N ASP A 9 17.46 26.69 19.71
CA ASP A 9 18.44 27.36 18.86
C ASP A 9 17.89 27.41 17.41
N PRO A 10 17.87 28.58 16.74
CA PRO A 10 17.37 28.70 15.37
C PRO A 10 17.99 27.68 14.40
N VAL A 11 19.24 27.27 14.63
CA VAL A 11 19.93 26.22 13.88
C VAL A 11 19.26 24.86 14.11
N ILE A 12 18.90 24.53 15.36
CA ILE A 12 18.20 23.28 15.70
C ILE A 12 16.80 23.28 15.09
N VAL A 13 16.06 24.40 15.17
CA VAL A 13 14.71 24.51 14.59
C VAL A 13 14.76 24.29 13.07
N GLU A 14 15.70 24.92 12.37
CA GLU A 14 15.84 24.77 10.93
C GLU A 14 16.27 23.36 10.53
N PHE A 15 17.17 22.74 11.31
CA PHE A 15 17.55 21.35 11.12
C PHE A 15 16.36 20.38 11.27
N LEU A 16 15.55 20.54 12.32
CA LEU A 16 14.35 19.72 12.54
C LEU A 16 13.31 19.89 11.43
N ARG A 17 13.11 21.12 10.95
CA ARG A 17 12.25 21.39 9.77
C ARG A 17 12.76 20.65 8.54
N ARG A 18 14.07 20.72 8.28
CA ARG A 18 14.69 20.05 7.13
C ARG A 18 14.52 18.53 7.19
N LEU A 19 14.69 17.93 8.38
CA LEU A 19 14.44 16.51 8.60
C LEU A 19 12.96 16.15 8.40
N ALA A 20 12.03 16.95 8.93
CA ALA A 20 10.60 16.73 8.74
C ALA A 20 10.21 16.78 7.25
N TRP A 21 10.76 17.74 6.51
CA TRP A 21 10.59 17.85 5.06
C TRP A 21 11.18 16.66 4.30
N GLN A 22 12.40 16.23 4.64
CA GLN A 22 13.00 15.05 4.02
C GLN A 22 12.18 13.79 4.28
N ARG A 23 11.64 13.63 5.49
CA ARG A 23 10.73 12.54 5.83
C ARG A 23 9.46 12.57 4.98
N GLN A 24 8.81 13.73 4.88
CA GLN A 24 7.61 13.90 4.05
C GLN A 24 7.91 13.62 2.56
N ARG A 25 9.05 14.07 2.04
CA ARG A 25 9.48 13.79 0.66
C ARG A 25 9.69 12.31 0.42
N LEU A 26 10.36 11.62 1.35
CA LEU A 26 10.58 10.18 1.24
C LEU A 26 9.25 9.42 1.28
N GLN A 27 8.34 9.79 2.18
CA GLN A 27 7.00 9.20 2.26
C GLN A 27 6.21 9.42 0.96
N TYR A 28 6.28 10.63 0.39
CA TYR A 28 5.61 10.96 -0.87
C TYR A 28 6.18 10.16 -2.05
N HIS A 29 7.50 10.04 -2.17
CA HIS A 29 8.13 9.25 -3.22
C HIS A 29 7.81 7.76 -3.08
N LEU A 30 7.85 7.21 -1.85
CA LEU A 30 7.46 5.83 -1.59
C LEU A 30 6.00 5.60 -2.01
N TYR A 31 5.09 6.50 -1.60
CA TYR A 31 3.69 6.43 -1.99
C TYR A 31 3.53 6.40 -3.51
N ILE A 32 4.13 7.36 -4.23
CA ILE A 32 4.02 7.43 -5.69
C ILE A 32 4.58 6.19 -6.36
N THR A 33 5.78 5.74 -5.98
CA THR A 33 6.42 4.57 -6.57
C THR A 33 5.58 3.31 -6.33
N THR A 34 5.09 3.10 -5.11
CA THR A 34 4.22 1.96 -4.80
C THR A 34 2.92 2.03 -5.60
N THR A 35 2.29 3.20 -5.71
CA THR A 35 1.07 3.35 -6.53
C THR A 35 1.32 3.12 -8.02
N ALA A 36 2.45 3.57 -8.56
CA ALA A 36 2.79 3.36 -9.96
C ALA A 36 3.07 1.88 -10.28
N LEU A 37 3.77 1.18 -9.37
CA LEU A 37 3.99 -0.27 -9.47
C LEU A 37 2.67 -1.04 -9.42
N LEU A 38 1.77 -0.65 -8.51
CA LEU A 38 0.43 -1.20 -8.44
C LEU A 38 -0.33 -0.99 -9.74
N GLU A 39 -0.36 0.24 -10.28
CA GLU A 39 -1.03 0.50 -11.56
C GLU A 39 -0.45 -0.32 -12.72
N ALA A 40 0.87 -0.49 -12.76
CA ALA A 40 1.51 -1.37 -13.75
C ALA A 40 1.04 -2.82 -13.63
N LEU A 41 0.91 -3.35 -12.39
CA LEU A 41 0.36 -4.68 -12.14
C LEU A 41 -1.12 -4.78 -12.56
N GLN A 42 -1.90 -3.73 -12.29
CA GLN A 42 -3.31 -3.66 -12.69
C GLN A 42 -3.48 -3.62 -14.21
N LEU A 43 -2.49 -3.13 -14.98
CA LEU A 43 -2.54 -3.20 -16.44
C LEU A 43 -2.35 -4.63 -16.96
N ARG A 44 -1.62 -5.48 -16.23
CA ARG A 44 -1.42 -6.91 -16.56
C ARG A 44 -2.67 -7.74 -16.28
N ASP A 45 -3.43 -7.37 -15.25
CA ASP A 45 -4.72 -7.97 -14.89
C ASP A 45 -5.74 -6.86 -14.58
N ARG A 46 -6.37 -6.37 -15.66
CA ARG A 46 -7.32 -5.25 -15.61
C ARG A 46 -8.53 -5.52 -14.72
N TYR A 47 -8.98 -6.77 -14.66
CA TYR A 47 -10.16 -7.14 -13.88
C TYR A 47 -9.88 -7.05 -12.38
N THR A 48 -8.75 -7.60 -11.92
CA THR A 48 -8.41 -7.54 -10.49
C THR A 48 -7.98 -6.14 -10.06
N GLY A 49 -7.44 -5.32 -10.95
CA GLY A 49 -7.09 -3.94 -10.62
C GLY A 49 -8.27 -3.06 -10.24
N GLN A 50 -9.37 -3.12 -11.01
CA GLN A 50 -10.59 -2.39 -10.67
C GLN A 50 -11.20 -2.91 -9.37
N HIS A 51 -11.19 -4.23 -9.16
CA HIS A 51 -11.65 -4.85 -7.92
C HIS A 51 -10.86 -4.36 -6.69
N SER A 52 -9.52 -4.36 -6.75
CA SER A 52 -8.68 -3.89 -5.63
C SER A 52 -8.94 -2.42 -5.29
N ARG A 53 -9.17 -1.55 -6.28
CA ARG A 53 -9.56 -0.15 -6.03
C ARG A 53 -10.91 -0.04 -5.32
N GLN A 54 -11.90 -0.84 -5.73
CA GLN A 54 -13.21 -0.87 -5.07
C GLN A 54 -13.10 -1.35 -3.63
N VAL A 55 -12.35 -2.44 -3.39
CA VAL A 55 -12.10 -2.97 -2.04
C VAL A 55 -11.40 -1.93 -1.16
N ALA A 56 -10.36 -1.27 -1.67
CA ALA A 56 -9.64 -0.21 -0.97
C ALA A 56 -10.56 0.95 -0.57
N GLU A 57 -11.42 1.41 -1.49
CA GLU A 57 -12.38 2.48 -1.20
C GLU A 57 -13.43 2.06 -0.17
N TYR A 58 -13.96 0.83 -0.28
CA TYR A 58 -14.90 0.33 0.72
C TYR A 58 -14.26 0.24 2.10
N ALA A 59 -13.04 -0.30 2.21
CA ALA A 59 -12.31 -0.40 3.47
C ALA A 59 -12.11 1.00 4.11
N ARG A 60 -11.70 1.99 3.31
CA ARG A 60 -11.53 3.38 3.74
C ARG A 60 -12.85 4.00 4.24
N ARG A 61 -13.94 3.81 3.50
CA ARG A 61 -15.26 4.34 3.85
C ARG A 61 -15.83 3.70 5.11
N ILE A 62 -15.65 2.38 5.28
CA ILE A 62 -16.03 1.68 6.51
C ILE A 62 -15.23 2.23 7.69
N ALA A 63 -13.92 2.38 7.56
CA ALA A 63 -13.06 2.95 8.59
C ALA A 63 -13.47 4.39 8.98
N ALA A 64 -13.83 5.21 7.99
CA ALA A 64 -14.36 6.54 8.24
C ALA A 64 -15.70 6.50 8.99
N GLY A 65 -16.61 5.60 8.62
CA GLY A 65 -17.89 5.40 9.31
C GLY A 65 -17.73 4.91 10.76
N LEU A 66 -16.63 4.23 11.06
CA LEU A 66 -16.24 3.80 12.41
C LEU A 66 -15.49 4.87 13.22
N GLY A 67 -15.24 6.06 12.65
CA GLY A 67 -14.53 7.15 13.33
C GLY A 67 -13.03 6.90 13.48
N LEU A 68 -12.43 6.01 12.69
CA LEU A 68 -10.98 5.76 12.74
C LEU A 68 -10.19 6.97 12.22
N SER A 69 -8.95 7.13 12.72
CA SER A 69 -8.09 8.24 12.31
C SER A 69 -7.78 8.19 10.82
N ARG A 70 -7.50 9.36 10.21
CA ARG A 70 -7.16 9.46 8.78
C ARG A 70 -5.96 8.58 8.41
N ASN A 71 -4.97 8.48 9.30
CA ASN A 71 -3.82 7.60 9.10
C ASN A 71 -4.27 6.13 8.97
N TYR A 72 -5.20 5.67 9.82
CA TYR A 72 -5.74 4.31 9.75
C TYR A 72 -6.57 4.08 8.48
N GLN A 73 -7.36 5.08 8.06
CA GLN A 73 -8.11 5.02 6.81
C GLN A 73 -7.19 4.89 5.60
N ASP A 74 -6.10 5.67 5.55
CA ASP A 74 -5.10 5.64 4.48
C ASP A 74 -4.34 4.30 4.49
N SER A 75 -4.01 3.75 5.66
CA SER A 75 -3.42 2.41 5.79
C SER A 75 -4.34 1.31 5.26
N LEU A 76 -5.64 1.35 5.58
CA LEU A 76 -6.62 0.37 5.09
C LEU A 76 -6.85 0.47 3.58
N TYR A 77 -6.83 1.70 3.05
CA TYR A 77 -6.87 1.93 1.61
C TYR A 77 -5.65 1.29 0.91
N LEU A 78 -4.44 1.54 1.42
CA LEU A 78 -3.22 0.93 0.87
C LEU A 78 -3.24 -0.60 0.99
N ALA A 79 -3.71 -1.15 2.12
CA ALA A 79 -3.86 -2.59 2.30
C ALA A 79 -4.84 -3.19 1.26
N GLY A 80 -5.98 -2.53 1.02
CA GLY A 80 -6.94 -2.94 0.00
C GLY A 80 -6.37 -2.86 -1.43
N LEU A 81 -5.46 -1.93 -1.72
CA LEU A 81 -4.78 -1.90 -3.02
C LEU A 81 -3.76 -3.04 -3.16
N LEU A 82 -3.03 -3.35 -2.10
CA LEU A 82 -1.90 -4.28 -2.09
C LEU A 82 -2.28 -5.74 -1.80
N HIS A 83 -3.51 -6.03 -1.35
CA HIS A 83 -3.89 -7.36 -0.84
C HIS A 83 -3.71 -8.52 -1.84
N ASN A 84 -3.62 -8.21 -3.15
CA ASN A 84 -3.42 -9.16 -4.24
C ASN A 84 -2.07 -8.96 -4.98
N VAL A 85 -1.13 -8.18 -4.42
CA VAL A 85 0.15 -7.85 -5.08
C VAL A 85 0.95 -9.11 -5.42
N GLU A 86 0.76 -10.17 -4.65
CA GLU A 86 1.43 -11.45 -4.82
C GLU A 86 1.06 -12.19 -6.12
N LYS A 87 -0.01 -11.76 -6.81
CA LYS A 87 -0.33 -12.25 -8.16
C LYS A 87 0.75 -11.93 -9.19
N ILE A 88 1.70 -11.03 -8.89
CA ILE A 88 2.86 -10.74 -9.74
C ILE A 88 3.63 -12.00 -10.16
N GLY A 89 3.72 -13.00 -9.28
CA GLY A 89 4.44 -14.25 -9.51
C GLY A 89 3.66 -15.34 -10.24
N ILE A 90 2.40 -15.11 -10.61
CA ILE A 90 1.57 -16.07 -11.36
C ILE A 90 1.79 -15.84 -12.86
N ASP A 91 1.97 -16.94 -13.59
CA ASP A 91 2.08 -16.94 -15.06
C ASP A 91 0.81 -16.37 -15.74
N ASP A 92 0.98 -15.54 -16.76
CA ASP A 92 -0.12 -14.84 -17.44
C ASP A 92 -1.08 -15.79 -18.17
N GLY A 93 -0.57 -16.93 -18.68
CA GLY A 93 -1.38 -17.96 -19.33
C GLY A 93 -2.30 -18.70 -18.34
N CYS A 94 -1.94 -18.72 -17.05
CA CYS A 94 -2.77 -19.22 -15.97
C CYS A 94 -3.69 -18.12 -15.40
N LEU A 95 -3.18 -16.90 -15.21
CA LEU A 95 -3.91 -15.78 -14.61
C LEU A 95 -5.06 -15.28 -15.50
N ASN A 96 -4.84 -15.20 -16.82
CA ASN A 96 -5.77 -14.64 -17.79
C ASN A 96 -6.38 -15.71 -18.72
N LYS A 97 -6.34 -16.99 -18.33
CA LYS A 97 -6.79 -18.10 -19.18
C LYS A 97 -8.26 -17.95 -19.60
N PRO A 98 -8.58 -17.91 -20.91
CA PRO A 98 -9.97 -17.98 -21.35
C PRO A 98 -10.47 -19.42 -21.20
N GLY A 99 -11.15 -19.72 -20.09
CA GLY A 99 -11.74 -21.02 -19.82
C GLY A 99 -11.45 -21.57 -18.43
N ARG A 100 -11.73 -22.85 -18.21
CA ARG A 100 -11.45 -23.52 -16.92
C ARG A 100 -9.96 -23.79 -16.78
N LEU A 101 -9.46 -23.59 -15.57
CA LEU A 101 -8.12 -23.98 -15.18
C LEU A 101 -8.02 -25.49 -15.02
N THR A 102 -6.85 -26.06 -15.30
CA THR A 102 -6.53 -27.45 -14.94
C THR A 102 -6.38 -27.58 -13.42
N ALA A 103 -6.32 -28.81 -12.92
CA ALA A 103 -6.12 -29.05 -11.49
C ALA A 103 -4.77 -28.48 -10.99
N GLU A 104 -3.73 -28.53 -11.82
CA GLU A 104 -2.38 -28.03 -11.55
C GLU A 104 -2.33 -26.49 -11.55
N GLU A 105 -2.97 -25.87 -12.55
CA GLU A 105 -3.14 -24.41 -12.63
C GLU A 105 -3.93 -23.89 -11.41
N TRP A 106 -5.00 -24.59 -11.03
CA TRP A 106 -5.80 -24.25 -9.87
C TRP A 106 -5.04 -24.38 -8.55
N GLN A 107 -4.18 -25.40 -8.40
CA GLN A 107 -3.30 -25.51 -7.23
C GLN A 107 -2.30 -24.35 -7.16
N THR A 108 -1.77 -23.92 -8.30
CA THR A 108 -0.86 -22.78 -8.39
C THR A 108 -1.57 -21.49 -7.95
N ILE A 109 -2.78 -21.23 -8.46
CA ILE A 109 -3.58 -20.09 -8.02
C ILE A 109 -3.91 -20.22 -6.53
N ARG A 110 -4.35 -21.37 -6.01
CA ARG A 110 -4.67 -21.49 -4.58
C ARG A 110 -3.50 -21.26 -3.62
N ARG A 111 -2.25 -21.34 -4.09
CA ARG A 111 -1.06 -21.04 -3.28
C ARG A 111 -0.77 -19.55 -3.18
N HIS A 112 -1.26 -18.73 -4.13
CA HIS A 112 -0.96 -17.29 -4.17
C HIS A 112 -1.30 -16.55 -2.86
N PRO A 113 -2.42 -16.79 -2.14
CA PRO A 113 -2.74 -16.03 -0.93
C PRO A 113 -1.74 -16.29 0.22
N ARG A 114 -0.99 -17.40 0.18
CA ARG A 114 0.06 -17.68 1.18
C ARG A 114 1.28 -16.76 1.00
N LEU A 115 1.43 -16.14 -0.18
CA LEU A 115 2.48 -15.17 -0.45
C LEU A 115 2.11 -13.76 0.06
N SER A 116 0.81 -13.44 0.20
CA SER A 116 0.35 -12.16 0.76
C SER A 116 0.81 -11.93 2.21
N TYR A 117 1.09 -13.01 2.96
CA TYR A 117 1.59 -12.94 4.34
C TYR A 117 3.04 -12.43 4.44
N LEU A 118 3.77 -12.37 3.31
CA LEU A 118 5.19 -11.99 3.27
C LEU A 118 5.43 -10.48 3.06
N VAL A 119 4.45 -9.63 3.39
CA VAL A 119 4.68 -8.19 3.59
C VAL A 119 4.66 -7.90 5.10
N PRO A 120 5.73 -8.25 5.85
CA PRO A 120 5.84 -7.81 7.23
C PRO A 120 6.22 -6.33 7.25
N GLY A 121 5.42 -5.49 7.91
CA GLY A 121 5.84 -4.13 8.28
C GLY A 121 4.96 -2.96 7.84
N PHE A 122 3.64 -3.13 7.81
CA PHE A 122 2.72 -2.00 8.07
C PHE A 122 2.05 -2.19 9.43
#